data_AF-A0A1G6VYF0-F1
#
_entry.id   AF-A0A1G6VYF0-F1
#
_cell.length_a   1.000
_cell.length_b   1.000
_cell.length_c   1.000
_cell.angle_alpha   90.00
_cell.angle_beta   90.00
_cell.angle_gamma   90.00
#
_symmetry.space_group_name_H-M   'P 1'
#
loop_
_entity.id
_entity.type
_entity.pdbx_description
1 polymer ?
#
loop_
_entity_poly.entity_id
_entity_poly.type
_entity_poly.pdbx_seq_one_letter_code
_entity_poly.pdbx_strand_id
1 'polypeptide(L)'
;MSAVIVIVSITLLMAGVLVPPIGTRWDAYRARRDLLPLWTLMTDLAPELVFGHRDLRALVTEIRDISIGPLRPYLDPRVDHHARTMAGAEHASAEARAIGQAAAIIVAIRAFRDGRPPLVARPPLIIGIPDQSEHPASEADEVDALVRIAKALPNPIVTHVVKELGHVHDHA
;
A
#
# COMPACT_ATOMS: atom_id res chain seq x y z
N MET A 1 39.33 20.51 -39.25
CA MET A 1 38.98 20.23 -37.83
C MET A 1 37.47 20.29 -37.54
N SER A 2 36.63 20.90 -38.38
CA SER A 2 35.19 21.05 -38.10
C SER A 2 34.34 19.79 -38.34
N ALA A 3 34.76 18.90 -39.25
CA ALA A 3 33.99 17.69 -39.59
C ALA A 3 33.94 16.63 -38.47
N VAL A 4 34.98 16.56 -37.63
CA VAL A 4 35.07 15.59 -36.52
C VAL A 4 34.09 15.96 -35.39
N ILE A 5 33.92 17.26 -35.13
CA ILE A 5 33.02 17.75 -34.08
C ILE A 5 31.55 17.49 -34.44
N VAL A 6 31.18 17.62 -35.72
CA VAL A 6 29.80 17.37 -36.18
C VAL A 6 29.42 15.89 -36.05
N ILE A 7 30.34 14.98 -36.37
CA ILE A 7 30.07 13.53 -36.30
C ILE A 7 29.87 13.09 -34.85
N VAL A 8 30.72 13.55 -33.91
CA VAL A 8 30.61 13.22 -32.48
C VAL A 8 29.29 13.73 -31.87
N SER A 9 28.84 14.93 -32.26
CA SER A 9 27.56 15.48 -31.80
C SER A 9 26.35 14.67 -32.30
N ILE A 10 26.39 14.15 -33.52
CA ILE A 10 25.31 13.33 -34.09
C ILE A 10 25.25 11.94 -33.44
N THR A 11 26.40 11.32 -33.14
CA THR A 11 26.42 10.03 -32.41
C THR A 11 25.98 10.16 -30.96
N LEU A 12 26.32 11.25 -30.27
CA LEU A 12 25.84 11.51 -28.90
C LEU A 12 24.33 11.76 -28.85
N LEU A 13 23.78 12.44 -29.86
CA LEU A 13 22.33 12.68 -29.96
C LEU A 13 21.55 11.38 -30.22
N MET A 14 22.11 10.45 -31.00
CA MET A 14 21.51 9.13 -31.24
C MET A 14 21.68 8.16 -30.06
N ALA A 15 22.76 8.30 -29.28
CA ALA A 15 22.98 7.49 -28.07
C ALA A 15 22.00 7.85 -26.93
N GLY A 16 21.51 9.09 -26.87
CA GLY A 16 20.52 9.52 -25.88
C GLY A 16 19.10 8.98 -26.09
N VAL A 17 18.78 8.50 -27.30
CA VAL A 17 17.42 8.06 -27.68
C VAL A 17 17.17 6.56 -27.44
N LEU A 18 18.24 5.78 -27.20
CA LEU A 18 18.17 4.31 -27.14
C LEU A 18 18.45 3.71 -25.76
N VAL A 19 18.66 4.52 -24.73
CA VAL A 19 18.73 4.03 -23.35
C VAL A 19 17.31 3.95 -22.81
N PRO A 20 16.69 2.75 -22.70
CA PRO A 20 15.41 2.63 -22.02
C PRO A 20 15.57 3.20 -20.61
N PRO A 21 14.56 3.91 -20.05
CA PRO A 21 14.69 4.57 -18.76
C PRO A 21 14.92 3.52 -17.68
N ILE A 22 16.19 3.30 -17.34
CA ILE A 22 16.65 2.34 -16.34
C ILE A 22 15.94 2.59 -15.00
N GLY A 23 15.60 3.85 -14.70
CA GLY A 23 14.85 4.27 -13.51
C GLY A 23 13.53 3.52 -13.29
N THR A 24 12.71 3.36 -14.34
CA THR A 24 11.37 2.74 -14.22
C THR A 24 11.42 1.30 -13.70
N ARG A 25 12.43 0.53 -14.13
CA ARG A 25 12.62 -0.85 -13.67
C ARG A 25 13.11 -0.91 -12.22
N TRP A 26 13.99 0.01 -11.84
CA TRP A 26 14.47 0.10 -10.46
C TRP A 26 13.38 0.55 -9.49
N ASP A 27 12.53 1.48 -9.90
CA ASP A 27 11.41 1.96 -9.09
C ASP A 27 10.38 0.85 -8.89
N ALA A 28 10.05 0.08 -9.93
CA ALA A 28 9.19 -1.09 -9.83
C ALA A 28 9.78 -2.17 -8.91
N TYR A 29 11.10 -2.40 -8.98
CA TYR A 29 11.78 -3.35 -8.09
C TYR A 29 11.77 -2.88 -6.63
N ARG A 30 12.02 -1.59 -6.37
CA ARG A 30 11.96 -1.01 -5.02
C ARG A 30 10.53 -1.08 -4.46
N ALA A 31 9.53 -0.66 -5.24
CA ALA A 31 8.13 -0.73 -4.84
C ALA A 31 7.72 -2.17 -4.51
N ARG A 32 8.09 -3.13 -5.36
CA ARG A 32 7.87 -4.55 -5.11
C ARG A 32 8.47 -4.99 -3.79
N ARG A 33 9.75 -4.70 -3.56
CA ARG A 33 10.45 -5.05 -2.32
C ARG A 33 9.78 -4.45 -1.09
N ASP A 34 9.37 -3.18 -1.20
CA ASP A 34 8.76 -2.45 -0.10
C ASP A 34 7.31 -2.93 0.19
N LEU A 35 6.61 -3.49 -0.80
CA LEU A 35 5.28 -4.08 -0.65
C LEU A 35 5.29 -5.52 -0.11
N LEU A 36 6.39 -6.26 -0.26
CA LEU A 36 6.48 -7.67 0.16
C LEU A 36 6.03 -7.92 1.62
N PRO A 37 6.35 -7.07 2.62
CA PRO A 37 5.90 -7.29 3.99
C PRO A 37 4.37 -7.26 4.12
N LEU A 38 3.72 -6.26 3.51
CA LEU A 38 2.26 -6.14 3.51
C LEU A 38 1.62 -7.29 2.75
N TRP A 39 2.15 -7.59 1.55
CA TRP A 39 1.68 -8.70 0.74
C TRP A 39 1.72 -10.02 1.49
N THR A 40 2.88 -10.39 2.06
CA THR A 40 3.05 -11.66 2.78
C THR A 40 2.04 -11.78 3.92
N LEU A 41 1.90 -10.71 4.70
CA LEU A 41 1.01 -10.66 5.85
C LEU A 41 -0.47 -10.82 5.46
N MET A 42 -0.87 -10.32 4.29
CA MET A 42 -2.23 -10.47 3.76
C MET A 42 -2.45 -11.83 3.12
N THR A 43 -1.49 -12.33 2.33
CA THR A 43 -1.61 -13.62 1.64
C THR A 43 -1.56 -14.82 2.56
N ASP A 44 -0.95 -14.69 3.75
CA ASP A 44 -1.02 -15.70 4.81
C ASP A 44 -2.47 -15.98 5.25
N LEU A 45 -3.44 -15.11 4.95
CA LEU A 45 -4.84 -15.24 5.34
C LEU A 45 -5.71 -15.90 4.28
N ALA A 46 -5.42 -15.60 3.03
CA ALA A 46 -6.17 -16.05 1.87
C ALA A 46 -5.18 -16.54 0.80
N PRO A 47 -4.46 -17.65 1.05
CA PRO A 47 -3.48 -18.18 0.11
C PRO A 47 -4.10 -18.58 -1.24
N GLU A 48 -5.41 -18.83 -1.26
CA GLU A 48 -6.19 -19.09 -2.48
C GLU A 48 -6.29 -17.90 -3.43
N LEU A 49 -6.03 -16.67 -2.95
CA LEU A 49 -6.02 -15.45 -3.76
C LEU A 49 -4.63 -15.10 -4.31
N VAL A 50 -3.61 -15.93 -4.06
CA VAL A 50 -2.25 -15.70 -4.56
C VAL A 50 -2.11 -16.22 -5.99
N PHE A 51 -1.70 -15.34 -6.90
CA PHE A 51 -1.34 -15.72 -8.26
C PHE A 51 0.10 -16.23 -8.29
N GLY A 52 0.38 -17.27 -9.10
CA GLY A 52 1.71 -17.88 -9.21
C GLY A 52 2.81 -16.96 -9.77
N HIS A 53 2.48 -15.73 -10.17
CA HIS A 53 3.40 -14.76 -10.75
C HIS A 53 3.58 -13.56 -9.82
N ARG A 54 4.83 -13.23 -9.48
CA ARG A 54 5.17 -12.15 -8.54
C ARG A 54 5.67 -10.89 -9.26
N ASP A 55 4.90 -10.36 -10.20
CA ASP A 55 5.16 -9.00 -10.70
C ASP A 55 4.48 -7.96 -9.79
N LEU A 56 4.85 -6.68 -9.94
CA LEU A 56 4.33 -5.61 -9.05
C LEU A 56 2.80 -5.50 -9.14
N ARG A 57 2.26 -5.64 -10.35
CA ARG A 57 0.82 -5.51 -10.62
C ARG A 57 0.03 -6.65 -9.96
N ALA A 58 0.54 -7.88 -10.03
CA ALA A 58 -0.02 -9.03 -9.33
C ALA A 58 -0.04 -8.79 -7.82
N LEU A 59 1.07 -8.35 -7.21
CA LEU A 59 1.10 -8.07 -5.76
C LEU A 59 0.05 -7.03 -5.35
N VAL A 60 -0.08 -5.94 -6.12
CA VAL A 60 -1.08 -4.89 -5.87
C VAL A 60 -2.50 -5.44 -5.99
N THR A 61 -2.76 -6.23 -7.05
CA THR A 61 -4.06 -6.87 -7.28
C THR A 61 -4.43 -7.81 -6.15
N GLU A 62 -3.50 -8.65 -5.68
CA GLU A 62 -3.72 -9.59 -4.59
C GLU A 62 -3.99 -8.89 -3.26
N ILE A 63 -3.22 -7.85 -2.93
CA ILE A 63 -3.47 -6.98 -1.76
C ILE A 63 -4.89 -6.40 -1.85
N ARG A 64 -5.30 -5.92 -3.03
CA ARG A 64 -6.62 -5.33 -3.24
C ARG A 64 -7.73 -6.36 -3.11
N ASP A 65 -7.59 -7.53 -3.72
CA ASP A 65 -8.59 -8.59 -3.69
C ASP A 65 -8.79 -9.10 -2.26
N ILE A 66 -7.71 -9.24 -1.49
CA ILE A 66 -7.79 -9.61 -0.07
C ILE A 66 -8.48 -8.49 0.73
N SER A 67 -8.15 -7.21 0.45
CA SER A 67 -8.75 -6.05 1.14
C SER A 67 -10.25 -5.89 0.85
N ILE A 68 -10.71 -6.20 -0.37
CA ILE A 68 -12.10 -6.02 -0.81
C ILE A 68 -12.94 -7.30 -0.59
N GLY A 69 -12.31 -8.47 -0.57
CA GLY A 69 -12.95 -9.74 -0.30
C GLY A 69 -12.93 -10.09 1.21
N PRO A 70 -12.01 -10.96 1.65
CA PRO A 70 -12.01 -11.55 2.98
C PRO A 70 -11.83 -10.55 4.12
N LEU A 71 -10.98 -9.52 3.96
CA LEU A 71 -10.73 -8.56 5.03
C LEU A 71 -11.73 -7.41 5.10
N ARG A 72 -12.43 -7.13 3.99
CA ARG A 72 -13.39 -6.02 3.90
C ARG A 72 -14.33 -5.90 5.10
N PRO A 73 -14.99 -6.97 5.58
CA PRO A 73 -15.93 -6.85 6.68
C PRO A 73 -15.28 -6.58 8.05
N TYR A 74 -13.95 -6.63 8.16
CA TYR A 74 -13.18 -6.41 9.39
C TYR A 74 -12.45 -5.06 9.42
N LEU A 75 -12.47 -4.31 8.32
CA LEU A 75 -11.79 -3.02 8.19
C LEU A 75 -12.61 -1.89 8.84
N ASP A 76 -12.39 -1.62 10.13
CA ASP A 76 -13.09 -0.57 10.88
C ASP A 76 -12.54 0.85 10.58
N PRO A 77 -13.35 1.78 10.04
CA PRO A 77 -12.97 3.18 9.87
C PRO A 77 -12.58 3.89 11.18
N ARG A 78 -13.05 3.42 12.34
CA ARG A 78 -12.70 4.01 13.65
C ARG A 78 -11.24 3.76 13.99
N VAL A 79 -10.70 2.60 13.63
CA VAL A 79 -9.29 2.28 13.84
C VAL A 79 -8.42 3.21 12.98
N ASP A 80 -8.78 3.42 11.72
CA ASP A 80 -8.12 4.39 10.83
C ASP A 80 -8.16 5.81 11.43
N HIS A 81 -9.35 6.27 11.82
CA HIS A 81 -9.53 7.61 12.35
C HIS A 81 -8.74 7.84 13.64
N HIS A 82 -8.75 6.88 14.57
CA HIS A 82 -8.02 6.96 15.83
C HIS A 82 -6.51 7.05 15.60
N ALA A 83 -5.95 6.14 14.81
CA ALA A 83 -4.54 6.13 14.46
C ALA A 83 -4.10 7.41 13.72
N ARG A 84 -4.93 7.93 12.80
CA ARG A 84 -4.68 9.21 12.11
C ARG A 84 -4.67 10.40 13.07
N THR A 85 -5.60 10.41 14.02
CA THR A 85 -5.70 11.47 15.03
C THR A 85 -4.46 11.48 15.92
N MET A 86 -3.98 10.30 16.33
CA MET A 86 -2.73 10.16 17.06
C MET A 86 -1.52 10.64 16.24
N ALA A 87 -1.48 10.34 14.95
CA ALA A 87 -0.36 10.73 14.08
C ALA A 87 -0.36 12.22 13.67
N GLY A 88 -1.53 12.87 13.67
CA GLY A 88 -1.78 14.14 12.97
C GLY A 88 -1.02 15.38 13.47
N ALA A 89 -0.40 15.34 14.65
CA ALA A 89 0.46 16.43 15.12
C ALA A 89 1.94 16.25 14.73
N GLU A 90 2.35 15.02 14.41
CA GLU A 90 3.75 14.64 14.25
C GLU A 90 4.12 14.30 12.80
N HIS A 91 3.13 14.02 11.93
CA HIS A 91 3.33 13.45 10.60
C HIS A 91 2.60 14.24 9.52
N ALA A 92 3.10 14.15 8.28
CA ALA A 92 2.37 14.70 7.13
C ALA A 92 1.02 13.97 6.96
N SER A 93 0.01 14.67 6.42
CA SER A 93 -1.36 14.12 6.25
C SER A 93 -1.38 12.76 5.53
N ALA A 94 -0.51 12.56 4.53
CA ALA A 94 -0.43 11.29 3.81
C ALA A 94 0.23 10.17 4.62
N GLU A 95 1.20 10.48 5.49
CA GLU A 95 1.82 9.53 6.40
C GLU A 95 0.85 9.14 7.52
N ALA A 96 0.15 10.12 8.11
CA ALA A 96 -0.89 9.87 9.10
C ALA A 96 -1.97 8.92 8.55
N ARG A 97 -2.38 9.11 7.28
CA ARG A 97 -3.29 8.19 6.58
C ARG A 97 -2.72 6.80 6.41
N ALA A 98 -1.46 6.68 6.00
CA ALA A 98 -0.80 5.38 5.86
C ALA A 98 -0.73 4.64 7.20
N ILE A 99 -0.45 5.34 8.30
CA ILE A 99 -0.48 4.81 9.67
C ILE A 99 -1.89 4.35 10.05
N GLY A 100 -2.91 5.15 9.72
CA GLY A 100 -4.32 4.80 9.92
C GLY A 100 -4.72 3.49 9.24
N GLN A 101 -4.47 3.41 7.94
CA GLN A 101 -4.80 2.22 7.15
C GLN A 101 -3.98 1.00 7.57
N ALA A 102 -2.70 1.17 7.90
CA ALA A 102 -1.87 0.09 8.45
C ALA A 102 -2.44 -0.47 9.76
N ALA A 103 -2.87 0.40 10.70
CA ALA A 103 -3.50 -0.03 11.93
C ALA A 103 -4.82 -0.78 11.68
N ALA A 104 -5.67 -0.27 10.79
CA ALA A 104 -6.93 -0.91 10.43
C ALA A 104 -6.70 -2.30 9.80
N ILE A 105 -5.72 -2.44 8.91
CA ILE A 105 -5.33 -3.73 8.32
C ILE A 105 -4.89 -4.71 9.40
N ILE A 106 -3.97 -4.32 10.30
CA ILE A 106 -3.49 -5.25 11.34
C ILE A 106 -4.62 -5.69 12.29
N VAL A 107 -5.50 -4.77 12.71
CA VAL A 107 -6.66 -5.12 13.55
C VAL A 107 -7.60 -6.07 12.80
N ALA A 108 -7.91 -5.79 11.54
CA ALA A 108 -8.77 -6.62 10.72
C ALA A 108 -8.21 -8.04 10.55
N ILE A 109 -6.91 -8.14 10.31
CA ILE A 109 -6.20 -9.42 10.15
C ILE A 109 -6.24 -10.24 11.42
N ARG A 110 -6.04 -9.59 12.58
CA ARG A 110 -6.15 -10.27 13.87
C ARG A 110 -7.58 -10.76 14.11
N ALA A 111 -8.57 -9.92 13.84
CA ALA A 111 -9.97 -10.29 14.00
C ALA A 111 -10.37 -11.48 13.11
N PHE A 112 -9.94 -11.48 11.85
CA PHE A 112 -10.14 -12.59 10.92
C PHE A 112 -9.48 -13.88 11.41
N ARG A 113 -8.19 -13.82 11.82
CA ARG A 113 -7.45 -14.99 12.33
C ARG A 113 -8.05 -15.56 13.61
N ASP A 114 -8.54 -14.69 14.49
CA ASP A 114 -9.16 -15.07 15.75
C ASP A 114 -10.62 -15.54 15.57
N GLY A 115 -11.16 -15.54 14.34
CA GLY A 115 -12.53 -15.97 14.05
C GLY A 115 -13.62 -15.06 14.62
N ARG A 116 -13.32 -13.77 14.78
CA ARG A 116 -14.24 -12.78 15.37
C ARG A 116 -15.39 -12.46 14.40
N PRO A 117 -16.54 -11.98 14.92
CA PRO A 117 -17.64 -11.56 14.05
C PRO A 117 -17.25 -10.34 13.18
N PRO A 118 -17.75 -10.28 11.93
CA PRO A 118 -17.56 -9.14 11.04
C PRO A 118 -18.35 -7.91 11.49
N LEU A 119 -17.93 -6.72 11.05
CA LEU A 119 -18.62 -5.46 11.32
C LEU A 119 -19.84 -5.32 10.40
N VAL A 120 -21.03 -5.73 10.87
CA VAL A 120 -22.24 -5.84 10.03
C VAL A 120 -22.85 -4.47 9.66
N ALA A 121 -22.56 -3.40 10.41
CA ALA A 121 -23.36 -2.16 10.38
C ALA A 121 -22.67 -0.91 9.79
N ARG A 122 -21.51 -1.03 9.12
CA ARG A 122 -20.75 0.15 8.66
C ARG A 122 -20.20 0.01 7.24
N PRO A 123 -20.09 1.11 6.47
CA PRO A 123 -19.31 1.08 5.25
C PRO A 123 -17.86 0.72 5.61
N PRO A 124 -17.28 -0.29 4.95
CA PRO A 124 -15.92 -0.72 5.26
C PRO A 124 -14.92 0.34 4.79
N LEU A 125 -13.81 0.46 5.52
CA LEU A 125 -12.68 1.29 5.09
C LEU A 125 -12.11 0.75 3.78
N ILE A 126 -11.85 1.63 2.82
CA ILE A 126 -11.22 1.28 1.55
C ILE A 126 -9.72 1.59 1.63
N ILE A 127 -8.89 0.58 1.37
CA ILE A 127 -7.44 0.65 1.46
C ILE A 127 -6.83 1.19 0.16
N GLY A 128 -5.74 1.96 0.26
CA GLY A 128 -4.90 2.32 -0.88
C GLY A 128 -5.42 3.44 -1.78
N ILE A 129 -6.51 4.11 -1.41
CA ILE A 129 -7.03 5.25 -2.17
C ILE A 129 -6.28 6.55 -1.76
N PRO A 130 -5.51 7.19 -2.66
CA PRO A 130 -4.98 8.53 -2.43
C PRO A 130 -6.14 9.53 -2.34
N ASP A 131 -5.90 10.71 -1.76
CA ASP A 131 -6.99 11.67 -1.47
C ASP A 131 -7.82 11.95 -2.73
N GLN A 132 -9.13 12.20 -2.55
CA GLN A 132 -10.12 12.39 -3.63
C GLN A 132 -9.74 13.59 -4.50
N SER A 133 -8.78 13.37 -5.38
CA SER A 133 -8.45 14.25 -6.47
C SER A 133 -9.54 14.03 -7.51
N GLU A 134 -10.00 15.09 -8.17
CA GLU A 134 -11.07 15.03 -9.18
C GLU A 134 -10.74 14.09 -10.37
N HIS A 135 -9.53 13.54 -10.41
CA HIS A 135 -9.04 12.60 -11.40
C HIS A 135 -8.99 11.18 -10.81
N PRO A 136 -9.37 10.15 -11.59
CA PRO A 136 -9.19 8.77 -11.16
C PRO A 136 -7.72 8.53 -10.81
N ALA A 137 -7.47 7.95 -9.63
CA ALA A 137 -6.13 7.67 -9.14
C ALA A 137 -5.36 6.83 -10.18
N SER A 138 -4.13 7.24 -10.49
CA SER A 138 -3.25 6.47 -11.37
C SER A 138 -2.83 5.17 -10.67
N GLU A 139 -2.51 4.13 -11.44
CA GLU A 139 -1.88 2.90 -10.92
C GLU A 139 -0.61 3.22 -10.12
N ALA A 140 0.14 4.25 -10.52
CA ALA A 140 1.31 4.72 -9.79
C ALA A 140 0.97 5.30 -8.40
N ASP A 141 -0.17 6.00 -8.29
CA ASP A 141 -0.61 6.60 -7.02
C ASP A 141 -1.12 5.53 -6.05
N GLU A 142 -1.80 4.51 -6.59
CA GLU A 142 -2.23 3.33 -5.82
C GLU A 142 -1.02 2.54 -5.29
N VAL A 143 -0.03 2.27 -6.15
CA VAL A 143 1.23 1.63 -5.75
C VAL A 143 1.92 2.43 -4.65
N ASP A 144 2.04 3.75 -4.81
CA ASP A 144 2.69 4.61 -3.82
C ASP A 144 1.93 4.65 -2.49
N ALA A 145 0.59 4.69 -2.53
CA ALA A 145 -0.24 4.60 -1.34
C ALA A 145 -0.02 3.27 -0.60
N LEU A 146 -0.04 2.14 -1.30
CA LEU A 146 0.22 0.83 -0.71
C LEU A 146 1.65 0.70 -0.16
N VAL A 147 2.65 1.27 -0.83
CA VAL A 147 4.04 1.30 -0.34
C VAL A 147 4.14 2.10 0.96
N ARG A 148 3.44 3.24 1.07
CA ARG A 148 3.41 4.03 2.31
C ARG A 148 2.76 3.26 3.44
N ILE A 149 1.67 2.55 3.18
CA ILE A 149 0.99 1.69 4.17
C ILE A 149 1.93 0.57 4.64
N ALA A 150 2.59 -0.13 3.70
CA ALA A 150 3.54 -1.17 4.02
C ALA A 150 4.71 -0.65 4.89
N LYS A 151 5.21 0.55 4.60
CA LYS A 151 6.24 1.23 5.41
C LYS A 151 5.74 1.70 6.78
N ALA A 152 4.45 1.93 6.94
CA ALA A 152 3.85 2.34 8.19
C ALA A 152 3.57 1.17 9.16
N LEU A 153 3.59 -0.09 8.67
CA LEU A 153 3.38 -1.28 9.50
C LEU A 153 4.22 -1.32 10.81
N PRO A 154 5.54 -1.05 10.80
CA PRO A 154 6.35 -1.06 12.03
C PRO A 154 6.20 0.21 12.90
N ASN A 155 5.33 1.16 12.54
CA ASN A 155 5.19 2.41 13.29
C ASN A 155 4.65 2.14 14.72
N PRO A 156 5.20 2.78 15.77
CA PRO A 156 4.76 2.56 17.15
C PRO A 156 3.29 2.92 17.39
N ILE A 157 2.74 3.89 16.65
CA ILE A 157 1.32 4.26 16.71
C ILE A 157 0.46 3.07 16.28
N VAL A 158 0.84 2.37 15.20
CA VAL A 158 0.14 1.15 14.76
C VAL A 158 0.11 0.12 15.87
N THR A 159 1.25 -0.14 16.52
CA THR A 159 1.34 -1.11 17.62
C THR A 159 0.46 -0.70 18.81
N HIS A 160 0.48 0.58 19.18
CA HIS A 160 -0.33 1.12 20.26
C HIS A 160 -1.83 0.95 19.97
N VAL A 161 -2.27 1.36 18.78
CA VAL A 161 -3.67 1.28 18.35
C VAL A 161 -4.14 -0.17 18.24
N VAL A 162 -3.31 -1.08 17.73
CA VAL A 162 -3.65 -2.51 17.68
C VAL A 162 -3.84 -3.10 19.07
N LYS A 163 -3.03 -2.67 20.05
CA LYS A 163 -3.20 -3.09 21.45
C LYS A 163 -4.48 -2.53 22.06
N GLU A 164 -4.76 -1.26 21.81
CA GLU A 164 -5.92 -0.55 22.36
C GLU A 164 -7.23 -1.02 21.72
N LEU A 165 -7.32 -1.03 20.39
CA LEU A 165 -8.54 -1.30 19.62
C LEU A 165 -8.62 -2.73 19.07
N GLY A 166 -7.70 -3.62 19.44
CA GLY A 166 -7.75 -5.02 19.02
C GLY A 166 -9.02 -5.75 19.44
N HIS A 167 -9.71 -5.25 20.48
CA HIS A 167 -10.95 -5.81 21.02
C HIS A 167 -12.24 -5.27 20.36
N VAL A 168 -12.13 -4.38 19.37
CA VAL A 168 -13.32 -3.76 18.74
C VAL A 168 -14.29 -4.77 18.14
N HIS A 169 -13.77 -5.93 17.72
CA HIS A 169 -14.58 -7.02 17.16
C HIS A 169 -15.15 -7.99 18.23
N ASP A 170 -14.87 -7.81 19.52
CA ASP A 170 -15.46 -8.63 20.61
C ASP A 170 -16.94 -8.28 20.90
N HIS A 171 -17.39 -7.13 20.44
CA HIS A 171 -18.72 -6.58 20.72
C HIS A 171 -19.52 -6.25 19.46
N ALA A 172 -19.05 -6.72 18.29
CA ALA A 172 -19.64 -6.44 16.98
C ALA A 172 -20.85 -7.33 16.67
#